data_AF-A0A2W4JFU5-F1
#
_entry.id   AF-A0A2W4JFU5-F1
#
_cell.length_a   1.000
_cell.length_b   1.000
_cell.length_c   1.000
_cell.angle_alpha   90.00
_cell.angle_beta   90.00
_cell.angle_gamma   90.00
#
_symmetry.space_group_name_H-M   'P 1'
#
loop_
_entity.id
_entity.type
_entity.pdbx_description
1 polymer ?
#
loop_
_entity_poly.entity_id
_entity_poly.type
_entity_poly.pdbx_seq_one_letter_code
_entity_poly.pdbx_strand_id
1 'polypeptide(L)'
;MPLRSPFGQSRDTDRAADRPAVPEFTAAEWELLVRLPARVLAAAASVHTPTDEEKLAGLAAIAAGRMHDSELLRAVVARVYRAEEASETGNGTANEQERAGLPGSAEPRASLLAACRTASRLLALRADRADAAAYRQWLQSIAARFFGVTGAAREALTDRQREFLDDLAAALSAR
;
A
#
# COMPACT_ATOMS: atom_id res chain seq x y z
N MET A 1 -39.85 -49.69 -17.53
CA MET A 1 -40.13 -48.26 -17.29
C MET A 1 -38.89 -47.62 -16.68
N PRO A 2 -38.17 -46.75 -17.41
CA PRO A 2 -37.03 -45.99 -16.89
C PRO A 2 -37.47 -44.58 -16.46
N LEU A 3 -37.09 -44.13 -15.26
CA LEU A 3 -37.17 -42.72 -14.87
C LEU A 3 -35.74 -42.17 -14.79
N ARG A 4 -35.34 -41.47 -15.86
CA ARG A 4 -34.18 -40.58 -15.90
C ARG A 4 -34.51 -39.32 -15.11
N SER A 5 -33.76 -39.04 -14.05
CA SER A 5 -33.72 -37.69 -13.47
C SER A 5 -32.80 -36.79 -14.30
N PRO A 6 -33.25 -35.57 -14.69
CA PRO A 6 -32.44 -34.58 -15.35
C PRO A 6 -31.91 -33.58 -14.30
N PHE A 7 -30.71 -33.81 -13.78
CA PHE A 7 -29.96 -32.73 -13.14
C PHE A 7 -28.88 -32.26 -14.09
N GLY A 8 -29.25 -31.27 -14.89
CA GLY A 8 -28.29 -30.33 -15.45
C GLY A 8 -27.67 -29.57 -14.29
N GLN A 9 -26.41 -29.88 -13.98
CA GLN A 9 -25.58 -28.99 -13.20
C GLN A 9 -24.75 -28.16 -14.17
N SER A 10 -25.08 -26.87 -14.12
CA SER A 10 -24.55 -25.73 -14.82
C SER A 10 -23.05 -25.74 -15.01
N ARG A 11 -22.66 -25.47 -16.26
CA ARG A 11 -21.32 -25.03 -16.63
C ARG A 11 -21.09 -23.62 -16.06
N ASP A 12 -20.68 -23.52 -14.80
CA ASP A 12 -20.31 -22.24 -14.17
C ASP A 12 -18.98 -22.32 -13.40
N THR A 13 -18.14 -23.31 -13.69
CA THR A 13 -16.77 -23.39 -13.13
C THR A 13 -15.69 -22.92 -14.10
N ASP A 14 -16.04 -22.50 -15.32
CA ASP A 14 -15.06 -22.26 -16.39
C ASP A 14 -14.70 -20.78 -16.61
N ARG A 15 -15.36 -19.83 -15.92
CA ARG A 15 -15.14 -18.39 -16.14
C ARG A 15 -14.26 -17.69 -15.09
N ALA A 16 -13.84 -18.40 -14.04
CA ALA A 16 -13.04 -17.82 -12.97
C ALA A 16 -11.51 -17.88 -13.18
N ALA A 17 -11.04 -18.54 -14.25
CA ALA A 17 -9.63 -18.93 -14.37
C ALA A 17 -8.76 -18.05 -15.30
N ASP A 18 -9.26 -16.91 -15.81
CA ASP A 18 -8.50 -16.10 -16.78
C ASP A 18 -8.54 -14.60 -16.48
N ARG A 19 -8.43 -14.23 -15.20
CA ARG A 19 -8.08 -12.85 -14.85
C ARG A 19 -6.58 -12.82 -14.60
N PRO A 20 -5.81 -11.91 -15.22
CA PRO A 20 -4.41 -11.77 -14.88
C PRO A 20 -4.29 -11.51 -13.37
N ALA A 21 -3.42 -12.30 -12.73
CA ALA A 21 -3.04 -12.23 -11.32
C ALA A 21 -2.78 -10.79 -10.83
N VAL A 22 -2.28 -9.94 -11.72
CA VAL A 22 -2.00 -8.54 -11.46
C VAL A 22 -2.41 -7.72 -12.69
N PRO A 23 -3.12 -6.59 -12.53
CA PRO A 23 -3.45 -5.71 -13.65
C PRO A 23 -2.20 -5.23 -14.38
N GLU A 24 -2.30 -5.04 -15.69
CA GLU A 24 -1.25 -4.38 -16.47
C GLU A 24 -1.24 -2.88 -16.17
N PHE A 25 -0.36 -2.49 -15.24
CA PHE A 25 -0.05 -1.07 -14.99
C PHE A 25 1.12 -0.61 -15.87
N THR A 26 1.04 0.63 -16.32
CA THR A 26 2.15 1.35 -16.95
C THR A 26 3.30 1.59 -15.96
N ALA A 27 4.49 1.95 -16.46
CA ALA A 27 5.64 2.25 -15.62
C ALA A 27 5.35 3.35 -14.58
N ALA A 28 4.68 4.43 -14.97
CA ALA A 28 4.32 5.53 -14.08
C ALA A 28 3.27 5.14 -13.03
N GLU A 29 2.30 4.30 -13.41
CA GLU A 29 1.32 3.74 -12.48
C GLU A 29 1.97 2.82 -11.45
N TRP A 30 2.92 1.97 -11.89
CA TRP A 30 3.73 1.16 -10.99
C TRP A 30 4.58 2.02 -10.05
N GLU A 31 5.25 3.04 -10.56
CA GLU A 31 6.07 3.95 -9.76
C GLU A 31 5.23 4.61 -8.66
N LEU A 32 4.02 5.09 -8.99
CA LEU A 32 3.10 5.66 -8.01
C LEU A 32 2.78 4.67 -6.88
N LEU A 33 2.43 3.43 -7.22
CA LEU A 33 2.06 2.41 -6.23
C LEU A 33 3.27 1.98 -5.37
N VAL A 34 4.45 1.88 -5.98
CA VAL A 34 5.68 1.43 -5.29
C VAL A 34 6.24 2.51 -4.36
N ARG A 35 6.09 3.79 -4.70
CA ARG A 35 6.66 4.88 -3.87
C ARG A 35 5.78 5.28 -2.69
N LEU A 36 4.47 5.04 -2.75
CA LEU A 36 3.53 5.47 -1.71
C LEU A 36 3.86 4.97 -0.29
N PRO A 37 4.24 3.70 -0.06
CA PRO A 37 4.58 3.20 1.28
C PRO A 37 5.67 4.02 1.98
N ALA A 38 6.78 4.30 1.27
CA ALA A 38 7.87 5.11 1.81
C ALA A 38 7.44 6.56 2.06
N ARG A 39 6.66 7.14 1.13
CA ARG A 39 6.11 8.51 1.28
C ARG A 39 5.17 8.64 2.48
N VAL A 40 4.40 7.59 2.80
CA VAL A 40 3.56 7.54 4.00
C VAL A 40 4.41 7.60 5.27
N LEU A 41 5.50 6.81 5.35
CA LEU A 41 6.42 6.86 6.50
C LEU A 41 7.07 8.23 6.66
N ALA A 42 7.55 8.81 5.55
CA ALA A 42 8.15 10.14 5.54
C ALA A 42 7.19 11.22 6.05
N ALA A 43 5.93 11.20 5.59
CA ALA A 43 4.93 12.16 6.04
C ALA A 43 4.50 11.92 7.49
N ALA A 44 4.43 10.66 7.94
CA ALA A 44 4.17 10.33 9.34
C ALA A 44 5.29 10.85 10.26
N ALA A 45 6.55 10.74 9.85
CA ALA A 45 7.70 11.30 10.56
C ALA A 45 7.70 12.83 10.62
N SER A 46 6.96 13.51 9.73
CA SER A 46 6.85 14.98 9.77
C SER A 46 5.92 15.50 10.88
N VAL A 47 5.02 14.64 11.39
CA VAL A 47 4.02 15.02 12.41
C VAL A 47 4.28 14.36 13.78
N HIS A 48 5.26 13.46 13.85
CA HIS A 48 5.62 12.67 15.03
C HIS A 48 7.13 12.42 15.04
N THR A 49 7.76 12.47 16.21
CA THR A 49 9.16 12.02 16.36
C THR A 49 9.13 10.55 16.78
N PRO A 50 9.38 9.60 15.87
CA PRO A 50 9.25 8.18 16.17
C PRO A 50 10.43 7.67 17.02
N THR A 51 10.11 6.77 17.93
CA THR A 51 11.08 5.87 18.57
C THR A 51 11.67 4.89 17.54
N ASP A 52 12.79 4.25 17.87
CA ASP A 52 13.38 3.25 16.96
C ASP A 52 12.49 2.02 16.79
N GLU A 53 11.72 1.65 17.82
CA GLU A 53 10.71 0.60 17.74
C GLU A 53 9.58 0.97 16.76
N GLU A 54 9.08 2.19 16.83
CA GLU A 54 8.05 2.71 15.91
C GLU A 54 8.54 2.77 14.46
N LYS A 55 9.79 3.20 14.23
CA LYS A 55 10.42 3.16 12.90
C LYS A 55 10.47 1.73 12.37
N LEU A 56 10.96 0.79 13.20
CA LEU A 56 11.06 -0.62 12.84
C LEU A 56 9.67 -1.22 12.58
N ALA A 57 8.66 -0.88 13.38
CA ALA A 57 7.29 -1.34 13.20
C ALA A 57 6.70 -0.85 11.87
N GLY A 58 6.97 0.39 11.47
CA GLY A 58 6.59 0.94 10.17
C GLY A 58 7.23 0.19 9.00
N LEU A 59 8.54 -0.09 9.07
CA LEU A 59 9.27 -0.87 8.06
C LEU A 59 8.79 -2.32 8.00
N ALA A 60 8.56 -2.95 9.15
CA ALA A 60 7.99 -4.29 9.25
C ALA A 60 6.58 -4.34 8.64
N ALA A 61 5.79 -3.27 8.76
CA ALA A 61 4.47 -3.15 8.13
C ALA A 61 4.56 -3.16 6.59
N ILE A 62 5.59 -2.52 6.01
CA ILE A 62 5.85 -2.61 4.56
C ILE A 62 6.19 -4.06 4.20
N ALA A 63 7.12 -4.67 4.94
CA ALA A 63 7.54 -6.05 4.70
C ALA A 63 6.39 -7.07 4.83
N ALA A 64 5.42 -6.80 5.70
CA ALA A 64 4.24 -7.66 5.92
C ALA A 64 3.38 -7.81 4.66
N GLY A 65 3.42 -6.86 3.72
CA GLY A 65 2.70 -6.98 2.45
C GLY A 65 3.17 -8.15 1.58
N ARG A 66 4.38 -8.70 1.83
CA ARG A 66 4.87 -9.94 1.15
C ARG A 66 4.04 -11.18 1.48
N MET A 67 3.41 -11.20 2.65
CA MET A 67 2.64 -12.35 3.15
C MET A 67 1.13 -12.17 2.95
N HIS A 68 0.70 -11.11 2.27
CA HIS A 68 -0.73 -10.85 2.05
C HIS A 68 -1.30 -11.74 0.95
N ASP A 69 -2.55 -12.14 1.09
CA ASP A 69 -3.28 -12.95 0.10
C ASP A 69 -3.52 -12.21 -1.25
N SER A 70 -3.25 -10.91 -1.31
CA SER A 70 -3.45 -10.08 -2.50
C SER A 70 -2.23 -10.18 -3.40
N GLU A 71 -2.42 -10.67 -4.61
CA GLU A 71 -1.35 -10.82 -5.60
C GLU A 71 -0.79 -9.46 -6.02
N LEU A 72 -1.66 -8.45 -6.16
CA LEU A 72 -1.27 -7.06 -6.35
C LEU A 72 -0.33 -6.59 -5.25
N LEU A 73 -0.68 -6.82 -3.98
CA LEU A 73 0.12 -6.34 -2.85
C LEU A 73 1.50 -7.01 -2.83
N ARG A 74 1.54 -8.34 -3.04
CA ARG A 74 2.80 -9.08 -3.17
C ARG A 74 3.65 -8.53 -4.32
N ALA A 75 3.04 -8.21 -5.45
CA ALA A 75 3.73 -7.64 -6.62
C ALA A 75 4.24 -6.22 -6.40
N VAL A 76 3.52 -5.38 -5.65
CA VAL A 76 3.98 -4.05 -5.23
C VAL A 76 5.19 -4.18 -4.32
N VAL A 77 5.10 -5.00 -3.26
CA VAL A 77 6.20 -5.12 -2.29
C VAL A 77 7.46 -5.71 -2.93
N ALA A 78 7.31 -6.69 -3.82
CA ALA A 78 8.45 -7.21 -4.59
C ALA A 78 9.15 -6.11 -5.41
N ARG A 79 8.39 -5.16 -5.97
CA ARG A 79 8.94 -4.02 -6.71
C ARG A 79 9.55 -2.96 -5.81
N VAL A 80 9.01 -2.73 -4.61
CA VAL A 80 9.63 -1.87 -3.59
C VAL A 80 11.05 -2.35 -3.33
N TYR A 81 11.23 -3.62 -2.98
CA TYR A 81 12.57 -4.15 -2.68
C TYR A 81 13.53 -4.12 -3.88
N ARG A 82 13.05 -4.39 -5.11
CA ARG A 82 13.90 -4.26 -6.31
C ARG A 82 14.35 -2.83 -6.59
N ALA A 83 13.50 -1.84 -6.31
CA ALA A 83 13.84 -0.43 -6.48
C ALA A 83 14.94 -0.02 -5.50
N GLU A 84 14.89 -0.53 -4.26
CA GLU A 84 15.94 -0.34 -3.26
C GLU A 84 17.26 -1.02 -3.66
N GLU A 85 17.22 -2.29 -4.08
CA GLU A 85 18.42 -3.02 -4.54
C GLU A 85 19.11 -2.33 -5.74
N ALA A 86 18.33 -1.77 -6.65
CA ALA A 86 18.83 -1.01 -7.79
C ALA A 86 19.47 0.32 -7.37
N SER A 87 18.98 0.95 -6.29
CA SER A 87 19.53 2.20 -5.75
C SER A 87 20.85 1.95 -5.00
N GLU A 88 21.00 0.79 -4.35
CA GLU A 88 22.22 0.34 -3.66
C GLU A 88 23.35 -0.03 -4.63
N THR A 89 23.01 -0.64 -5.78
CA THR A 89 24.00 -1.11 -6.78
C THR A 89 24.40 -0.02 -7.78
N GLY A 90 23.63 1.07 -7.87
CA GLY A 90 23.88 2.21 -8.77
C GLY A 90 24.97 3.15 -8.24
N ASN A 91 26.16 3.11 -8.84
CA ASN A 91 27.18 4.14 -8.69
C ASN A 91 26.69 5.45 -9.34
N GLY A 92 26.25 6.43 -8.53
CA GLY A 92 25.85 7.74 -9.02
C GLY A 92 25.14 8.57 -7.96
N THR A 93 25.87 9.54 -7.40
CA THR A 93 25.49 10.92 -6.97
C THR A 93 24.05 11.27 -6.51
N ALA A 94 23.18 10.31 -6.18
CA ALA A 94 21.91 10.58 -5.54
C ALA A 94 22.20 10.76 -4.05
N ASN A 95 21.94 11.97 -3.56
CA ASN A 95 22.10 12.37 -2.17
C ASN A 95 21.55 11.28 -1.24
N GLU A 96 22.28 10.97 -0.17
CA GLU A 96 21.91 9.96 0.83
C GLU A 96 20.51 10.23 1.42
N GLN A 97 20.07 11.49 1.39
CA GLN A 97 18.71 11.93 1.73
C GLN A 97 17.60 11.43 0.77
N GLU A 98 17.91 11.17 -0.49
CA GLU A 98 17.00 10.59 -1.48
C GLU A 98 16.97 9.05 -1.37
N ARG A 99 18.10 8.46 -0.97
CA ARG A 99 18.30 7.01 -0.78
C ARG A 99 17.62 6.46 0.48
N ALA A 100 17.52 7.24 1.54
CA ALA A 100 16.92 6.77 2.80
C ALA A 100 15.39 6.88 2.85
N GLY A 101 14.71 7.39 1.80
CA GLY A 101 13.28 7.70 1.84
C GLY A 101 12.89 8.71 2.93
N LEU A 102 13.87 9.32 3.60
CA LEU A 102 13.74 10.34 4.63
C LEU A 102 14.03 11.68 3.97
N PRO A 103 13.00 12.43 3.57
CA PRO A 103 13.22 13.59 2.74
C PRO A 103 13.95 14.68 3.55
N GLY A 104 15.05 15.19 2.99
CA GLY A 104 15.69 16.44 3.43
C GLY A 104 14.79 17.67 3.31
N SER A 105 13.60 17.53 2.72
CA SER A 105 12.50 18.50 2.71
C SER A 105 11.20 17.75 2.94
N ALA A 106 10.62 17.83 4.14
CA ALA A 106 9.34 17.19 4.48
C ALA A 106 8.36 17.28 3.30
N GLU A 107 8.01 16.13 2.70
CA GLU A 107 7.07 16.12 1.58
C GLU A 107 5.77 16.79 2.04
N PRO A 108 5.24 17.78 1.30
CA PRO A 108 4.00 18.43 1.70
C PRO A 108 2.88 17.39 1.82
N ARG A 109 2.23 17.31 3.00
CA ARG A 109 1.10 16.41 3.28
C ARG A 109 0.05 16.43 2.16
N ALA A 110 -0.23 17.59 1.59
CA ALA A 110 -1.15 17.74 0.45
C ALA A 110 -0.72 16.95 -0.80
N SER A 111 0.58 16.86 -1.09
CA SER A 111 1.14 16.08 -2.20
C SER A 111 0.94 14.58 -1.98
N LEU A 112 1.21 14.09 -0.76
CA LEU A 112 0.94 12.70 -0.38
C LEU A 112 -0.55 12.38 -0.56
N LEU A 113 -1.44 13.19 0.02
CA LEU A 113 -2.88 12.95 -0.06
C LEU A 113 -3.39 13.00 -1.51
N ALA A 114 -2.84 13.86 -2.35
CA ALA A 114 -3.14 13.88 -3.79
C ALA A 114 -2.68 12.59 -4.48
N ALA A 115 -1.48 12.09 -4.17
CA ALA A 115 -0.96 10.83 -4.69
C ALA A 115 -1.82 9.63 -4.22
N CYS A 116 -2.25 9.59 -2.95
CA CYS A 116 -3.16 8.58 -2.42
C CYS A 116 -4.51 8.57 -3.15
N ARG A 117 -5.09 9.75 -3.43
CA ARG A 117 -6.33 9.87 -4.22
C ARG A 117 -6.14 9.36 -5.64
N THR A 118 -5.03 9.72 -6.29
CA THR A 118 -4.71 9.24 -7.64
C THR A 118 -4.54 7.72 -7.68
N ALA A 119 -3.82 7.14 -6.72
CA ALA A 119 -3.67 5.68 -6.62
C ALA A 119 -5.02 4.99 -6.35
N SER A 120 -5.87 5.56 -5.52
CA SER A 120 -7.18 4.97 -5.20
C SER A 120 -8.11 4.95 -6.41
N ARG A 121 -8.12 6.03 -7.21
CA ARG A 121 -8.84 6.09 -8.48
C ARG A 121 -8.27 5.12 -9.51
N LEU A 122 -6.95 5.05 -9.63
CA LEU A 122 -6.26 4.10 -10.49
C LEU A 122 -6.64 2.66 -10.16
N LEU A 123 -6.56 2.28 -8.88
CA LEU A 123 -6.91 0.93 -8.42
C LEU A 123 -8.40 0.63 -8.60
N ALA A 124 -9.28 1.61 -8.39
CA ALA A 124 -10.71 1.44 -8.66
C ALA A 124 -11.03 1.19 -10.15
N LEU A 125 -10.19 1.72 -11.06
CA LEU A 125 -10.34 1.55 -12.50
C LEU A 125 -9.71 0.26 -13.03
N ARG A 126 -8.61 -0.21 -12.42
CA ARG A 126 -7.74 -1.26 -12.98
C ARG A 126 -7.69 -2.55 -12.17
N ALA A 127 -7.87 -2.49 -10.85
CA ALA A 127 -7.82 -3.65 -9.96
C ALA A 127 -9.22 -4.06 -9.52
N ASP A 128 -9.36 -5.30 -9.04
CA ASP A 128 -10.61 -5.69 -8.39
C ASP A 128 -10.78 -4.98 -7.03
N ARG A 129 -12.01 -5.04 -6.51
CA ARG A 129 -12.38 -4.33 -5.29
C ARG A 129 -11.63 -4.83 -4.06
N ALA A 130 -11.29 -6.12 -4.01
CA ALA A 130 -10.61 -6.74 -2.87
C ALA A 130 -9.13 -6.32 -2.85
N ASP A 131 -8.45 -6.39 -3.99
CA ASP A 131 -7.07 -5.92 -4.14
C ASP A 131 -6.93 -4.43 -3.87
N ALA A 132 -7.85 -3.61 -4.40
CA ALA A 132 -7.86 -2.19 -4.10
C ALA A 132 -8.08 -1.94 -2.60
N ALA A 133 -8.93 -2.72 -1.93
CA ALA A 133 -9.16 -2.59 -0.49
C ALA A 133 -7.94 -3.03 0.33
N ALA A 134 -7.31 -4.14 -0.03
CA ALA A 134 -6.09 -4.64 0.59
C ALA A 134 -4.97 -3.60 0.53
N TYR A 135 -4.74 -2.99 -0.64
CA TYR A 135 -3.73 -1.95 -0.80
C TYR A 135 -3.99 -0.73 0.10
N ARG A 136 -5.24 -0.25 0.17
CA ARG A 136 -5.59 0.88 1.04
C ARG A 136 -5.42 0.56 2.52
N GLN A 137 -5.83 -0.64 2.94
CA GLN A 137 -5.70 -1.08 4.32
C GLN A 137 -4.24 -1.25 4.70
N TRP A 138 -3.42 -1.78 3.78
CA TRP A 138 -1.99 -1.92 3.98
C TRP A 138 -1.30 -0.57 4.21
N LEU A 139 -1.56 0.45 3.37
CA LEU A 139 -1.01 1.80 3.57
C LEU A 139 -1.42 2.43 4.91
N GLN A 140 -2.70 2.27 5.32
CA GLN A 140 -3.15 2.72 6.63
C GLN A 140 -2.45 1.98 7.77
N SER A 141 -2.22 0.67 7.61
CA SER A 141 -1.55 -0.15 8.61
C SER A 141 -0.07 0.21 8.79
N ILE A 142 0.58 0.70 7.74
CA ILE A 142 1.96 1.21 7.80
C ILE A 142 2.02 2.44 8.71
N ALA A 143 1.17 3.44 8.45
CA ALA A 143 1.09 4.65 9.27
C ALA A 143 0.68 4.33 10.72
N ALA A 144 -0.30 3.46 10.91
CA ALA A 144 -0.77 3.10 12.24
C ALA A 144 0.34 2.42 13.09
N ARG A 145 1.06 1.45 12.51
CA ARG A 145 2.18 0.79 13.22
C ARG A 145 3.35 1.73 13.46
N PHE A 146 3.60 2.68 12.56
CA PHE A 146 4.60 3.71 12.76
C PHE A 146 4.26 4.67 13.92
N PHE A 147 2.98 4.88 14.22
CA PHE A 147 2.56 5.61 15.43
C PHE A 147 2.40 4.71 16.66
N GLY A 148 2.94 3.49 16.63
CA GLY A 148 2.87 2.56 17.75
C GLY A 148 1.48 1.96 17.99
N VAL A 149 0.52 2.15 17.07
CA VAL A 149 -0.83 1.58 17.21
C VAL A 149 -0.77 0.08 17.00
N THR A 150 -0.90 -0.67 18.09
CA THR A 150 -1.05 -2.12 18.09
C THR A 150 -2.41 -2.48 18.67
N GLY A 151 -3.25 -3.19 17.90
CA GLY A 151 -4.58 -3.60 18.35
C GLY A 151 -5.53 -2.41 18.62
N ALA A 152 -6.26 -2.47 19.73
CA ALA A 152 -7.32 -1.51 20.09
C ALA A 152 -6.84 -0.19 20.71
N ALA A 153 -5.52 -0.01 20.93
CA ALA A 153 -4.97 1.16 21.61
C ALA A 153 -4.83 2.39 20.68
N ARG A 154 -5.95 2.85 20.10
CA ARG A 154 -6.01 4.13 19.34
C ARG A 154 -6.02 5.36 20.28
N GLU A 155 -6.24 5.14 21.58
CA GLU A 155 -6.39 6.17 22.61
C GLU A 155 -5.07 6.87 22.98
N ALA A 156 -3.91 6.25 22.70
CA ALA A 156 -2.60 6.85 22.95
C ALA A 156 -2.15 7.85 21.86
N LEU A 157 -2.95 8.02 20.80
CA LEU A 157 -2.60 8.92 19.70
C LEU A 157 -2.87 10.39 20.04
N THR A 158 -1.89 11.23 19.74
CA THR A 158 -2.04 12.69 19.72
C THR A 158 -3.06 13.13 18.66
N ASP A 159 -3.60 14.35 18.80
CA ASP A 159 -4.55 14.90 17.83
C ASP A 159 -3.96 14.94 16.41
N ARG A 160 -2.68 15.29 16.27
CA ARG A 160 -1.99 15.34 14.96
C ARG A 160 -1.87 13.97 14.30
N GLN A 161 -1.57 12.93 15.08
CA GLN A 161 -1.48 11.57 14.55
C GLN A 161 -2.87 11.05 14.14
N ARG A 162 -3.91 11.33 14.93
CA ARG A 162 -5.30 11.00 14.58
C ARG A 162 -5.73 11.71 13.30
N GLU A 163 -5.54 13.02 13.23
CA GLU A 163 -5.84 13.81 12.05
C GLU A 163 -5.11 13.28 10.80
N PHE A 164 -3.83 12.87 10.93
CA PHE A 164 -3.08 12.27 9.83
C PHE A 164 -3.71 10.96 9.33
N LEU A 165 -4.07 10.06 10.25
CA LEU A 165 -4.70 8.79 9.88
C LEU A 165 -6.09 9.01 9.24
N ASP A 166 -6.86 9.96 9.76
CA ASP A 166 -8.20 10.27 9.24
C ASP A 166 -8.12 10.88 7.83
N ASP A 167 -7.20 11.81 7.59
CA ASP A 167 -6.95 12.37 6.26
C ASP A 167 -6.44 11.32 5.27
N LEU A 168 -5.53 10.45 5.71
CA LEU A 168 -5.03 9.35 4.89
C LEU A 168 -6.16 8.40 4.50
N ALA A 169 -7.00 8.01 5.46
CA ALA A 169 -8.16 7.16 5.22
C ALA A 169 -9.17 7.82 4.27
N ALA A 170 -9.44 9.13 4.44
CA ALA A 170 -10.32 9.89 3.56
C ALA A 170 -9.77 9.98 2.13
N ALA A 171 -8.46 10.27 1.97
CA ALA A 171 -7.81 10.34 0.67
C ALA A 171 -7.80 8.98 -0.05
N LEU A 172 -7.61 7.88 0.69
CA LEU A 172 -7.64 6.53 0.14
C LEU A 172 -9.08 6.09 -0.21
N SER A 173 -10.09 6.63 0.46
CA SER A 173 -11.50 6.29 0.20
C SER A 173 -12.10 7.09 -0.97
N ALA A 174 -11.39 8.10 -1.49
CA ALA A 174 -11.83 8.87 -2.64
C ALA A 174 -11.90 7.98 -3.89
N ARG A 175 -13.11 7.86 -4.44
CA ARG A 175 -13.40 7.12 -5.67
C ARG A 175 -13.63 8.06 -6.83
#